data_AF-A0A7J6A7A7-F1
#
_entry.id   AF-A0A7J6A7A7-F1
#
_cell.length_a   1.000
_cell.length_b   1.000
_cell.length_c   1.000
_cell.angle_alpha   90.00
_cell.angle_beta   90.00
_cell.angle_gamma   90.00
#
_symmetry.space_group_name_H-M   'P 1'
#
loop_
_entity.id
_entity.type
_entity.pdbx_description
1 polymer ?
#
loop_
_entity_poly.entity_id
_entity_poly.type
_entity_poly.pdbx_seq_one_letter_code
_entity_poly.pdbx_strand_id
1 'polypeptide(L)'
;MAASSLFSCVRAHMSKVRLVGCVECVHTGRSMFSADKALLVKLRKTTGYTFINCKKALEKFNNDLTQVNCETDFVARNETFQQLVQDVAFAAMEHHQSRAQSGYVKSVMSAEDICNLAVPEGSSVADQLALAIGRLGENISVRRAVSVGVPADWRVGSYVHGAVLGRSSMPMGRYGALVVFQGGPEGQEEVLGKKLGQHIVGEAPLSLGDIGDISCGESETRLLPQSFLLEPQYTVGQYLALQNAWVLDFIRFKCGEETQ
;
A
#
# COMPACT_ATOMS: atom_id res chain seq x y z
N MET A 1 31.96 25.44 13.25
CA MET A 1 31.97 25.73 11.80
C MET A 1 32.81 24.65 11.16
N ALA A 2 32.35 23.77 10.27
CA ALA A 2 31.23 23.85 9.34
C ALA A 2 30.46 22.51 9.33
N ALA A 3 29.17 22.60 9.62
CA ALA A 3 28.16 21.60 9.27
C ALA A 3 27.64 21.97 7.88
N SER A 4 28.20 21.40 6.81
CA SER A 4 27.70 21.60 5.43
C SER A 4 28.47 20.75 4.41
N SER A 5 28.35 19.41 4.42
CA SER A 5 28.84 18.62 3.28
C SER A 5 28.19 17.24 3.05
N LEU A 6 27.06 16.92 3.69
CA LEU A 6 26.41 15.61 3.52
C LEU A 6 25.10 15.65 2.70
N PHE A 7 24.77 16.77 2.05
CA PHE A 7 23.48 16.97 1.37
C PHE A 7 23.49 16.87 -0.16
N SER A 8 24.55 16.37 -0.81
CA SER A 8 24.65 16.39 -2.29
C SER A 8 24.76 15.02 -2.97
N CYS A 9 24.48 13.89 -2.32
CA CYS A 9 24.57 12.58 -2.98
C CYS A 9 23.50 11.57 -2.53
N VAL A 10 22.22 11.95 -2.53
CA VAL A 10 21.07 11.03 -2.29
C VAL A 10 19.96 11.25 -3.34
N ARG A 11 20.32 11.41 -4.62
CA ARG A 11 19.34 11.65 -5.70
C ARG A 11 19.25 10.58 -6.79
N ALA A 12 19.84 9.41 -6.59
CA ALA A 12 19.67 8.27 -7.50
C ALA A 12 19.54 6.97 -6.69
N HIS A 13 18.52 6.16 -6.99
CA HIS A 13 18.04 4.96 -6.27
C HIS A 13 16.92 5.20 -5.24
N MET A 14 15.72 5.51 -5.76
CA MET A 14 14.47 5.32 -5.01
C MET A 14 14.00 3.86 -5.11
N SER A 15 14.47 2.99 -4.21
CA SER A 15 13.84 1.69 -3.96
C SER A 15 12.58 1.93 -3.12
N LYS A 16 11.39 1.61 -3.61
CA LYS A 16 10.12 1.83 -2.86
C LYS A 16 9.78 0.56 -2.08
N VAL A 17 9.79 0.61 -0.75
CA VAL A 17 9.13 -0.40 0.10
C VAL A 17 7.84 0.18 0.64
N ARG A 18 6.76 -0.61 0.58
CA ARG A 18 5.44 -0.22 1.12
C ARG A 18 4.86 -1.36 1.94
N LEU A 19 4.43 -1.02 3.16
CA LEU A 19 3.71 -1.88 4.08
C LEU A 19 2.32 -1.29 4.28
N VAL A 20 1.29 -2.13 4.37
CA VAL A 20 -0.11 -1.70 4.42
C VAL A 20 -0.85 -2.50 5.49
N GLY A 21 -1.55 -1.78 6.38
CA GLY A 21 -2.49 -2.31 7.38
C GLY A 21 -3.94 -2.30 6.91
N CYS A 22 -4.74 -3.21 7.48
CA CYS A 22 -6.11 -3.60 7.10
C CYS A 22 -7.15 -2.59 7.65
N VAL A 23 -8.39 -2.39 7.13
CA VAL A 23 -9.55 -3.33 7.13
C VAL A 23 -10.70 -2.90 6.17
N GLU A 24 -11.61 -3.84 5.86
CA GLU A 24 -12.82 -3.74 5.01
C GLU A 24 -14.11 -3.43 5.84
N CYS A 25 -15.15 -2.78 5.29
CA CYS A 25 -16.42 -3.45 4.91
C CYS A 25 -17.43 -2.54 4.14
N VAL A 26 -18.46 -3.17 3.51
CA VAL A 26 -19.40 -2.70 2.46
C VAL A 26 -20.82 -2.32 2.98
N HIS A 27 -21.54 -1.48 2.21
CA HIS A 27 -22.91 -0.85 2.32
C HIS A 27 -24.11 -1.80 2.66
N THR A 28 -25.34 -1.41 3.08
CA THR A 28 -26.33 -0.38 2.66
C THR A 28 -27.42 -0.13 3.74
N GLY A 29 -28.10 1.04 3.73
CA GLY A 29 -29.49 1.21 4.22
C GLY A 29 -29.73 2.24 5.34
N ARG A 30 -30.38 3.36 5.02
CA ARG A 30 -30.65 4.50 5.91
C ARG A 30 -31.92 4.26 6.76
N SER A 31 -31.74 4.12 8.07
CA SER A 31 -32.75 4.41 9.11
C SER A 31 -32.05 5.17 10.22
N MET A 32 -32.56 6.34 10.59
CA MET A 32 -31.87 7.25 11.51
C MET A 32 -32.16 6.80 12.96
N PHE A 33 -31.31 5.93 13.51
CA PHE A 33 -31.41 5.48 14.90
C PHE A 33 -30.59 6.39 15.83
N SER A 34 -31.17 6.76 16.98
CA SER A 34 -30.44 7.41 18.07
C SER A 34 -29.41 6.44 18.66
N ALA A 35 -28.23 6.93 19.05
CA ALA A 35 -27.23 6.12 19.75
C ALA A 35 -27.79 5.53 21.06
N ASP A 36 -27.59 4.23 21.25
CA ASP A 36 -27.92 3.51 22.46
C ASP A 36 -26.92 3.87 23.58
N LYS A 37 -27.44 4.26 24.75
CA LYS A 37 -26.62 4.69 25.90
C LYS A 37 -25.78 3.56 26.49
N ALA A 38 -26.27 2.32 26.50
CA ALA A 38 -25.53 1.17 27.00
C ALA A 38 -24.37 0.82 26.05
N LEU A 39 -24.62 0.85 24.74
CA LEU A 39 -23.57 0.65 23.73
C LEU A 39 -22.57 1.80 23.71
N LEU A 40 -23.00 3.03 23.97
CA LEU A 40 -22.12 4.20 24.10
C LEU A 40 -21.16 4.08 25.29
N VAL A 41 -21.68 3.67 26.46
CA VAL A 41 -20.84 3.42 27.64
C VAL A 41 -19.91 2.23 27.40
N LYS A 42 -20.39 1.17 26.74
CA LYS A 42 -19.58 0.01 26.38
C LYS A 42 -18.46 0.41 25.41
N LEU A 43 -18.79 1.07 24.31
CA LEU A 43 -17.85 1.56 23.29
C LEU A 43 -16.83 2.53 23.89
N ARG A 44 -17.23 3.44 24.78
CA ARG A 44 -16.30 4.33 25.49
C ARG A 44 -15.37 3.56 26.43
N LYS A 45 -15.89 2.61 27.19
CA LYS A 45 -15.07 1.76 28.07
C LYS A 45 -14.08 0.91 27.28
N THR A 46 -14.44 0.50 26.06
CA THR A 46 -13.57 -0.28 25.16
C THR A 46 -12.56 0.61 24.42
N THR A 47 -12.94 1.78 23.91
CA THR A 47 -12.13 2.60 22.97
C THR A 47 -11.49 3.85 23.59
N GLY A 48 -11.95 4.32 24.75
CA GLY A 48 -11.40 5.49 25.46
C GLY A 48 -11.75 6.87 24.88
N TYR A 49 -12.46 6.97 23.75
CA TYR A 49 -12.83 8.25 23.14
C TYR A 49 -13.87 9.04 23.94
N THR A 50 -14.00 10.34 23.62
CA THR A 50 -15.02 11.21 24.21
C THR A 50 -16.43 10.72 23.85
N PHE A 51 -17.39 10.95 24.76
CA PHE A 51 -18.79 10.56 24.53
C PHE A 51 -19.36 11.10 23.21
N ILE A 52 -18.91 12.27 22.76
CA ILE A 52 -19.36 12.88 21.50
C ILE A 52 -18.92 12.05 20.30
N ASN A 53 -17.70 11.52 20.29
CA ASN A 53 -17.16 10.75 19.18
C ASN A 53 -17.75 9.33 19.15
N CYS A 54 -17.84 8.67 20.30
CA CYS A 54 -18.49 7.35 20.40
C CYS A 54 -19.97 7.43 20.02
N LYS A 55 -20.67 8.51 20.37
CA LYS A 55 -22.08 8.72 20.02
C LYS A 55 -22.27 8.88 18.51
N LYS A 56 -21.46 9.73 17.87
CA LYS A 56 -21.49 9.91 16.41
C LYS A 56 -21.17 8.62 15.65
N ALA A 57 -20.26 7.79 16.16
CA ALA A 57 -19.93 6.51 15.57
C ALA A 57 -21.12 5.54 15.63
N LEU A 58 -21.76 5.41 16.79
CA LEU A 58 -22.94 4.55 16.96
C LEU A 58 -24.13 5.02 16.12
N GLU A 59 -24.38 6.32 16.02
CA GLU A 59 -25.45 6.89 15.16
C GLU A 59 -25.18 6.61 13.67
N LYS A 60 -23.91 6.64 13.26
CA LYS A 60 -23.52 6.40 11.86
C LYS A 60 -23.64 4.93 11.46
N PHE A 61 -23.38 4.01 12.38
CA PHE A 61 -23.37 2.56 12.13
C PHE A 61 -24.58 1.86 12.74
N ASN A 62 -25.72 2.56 12.89
CA ASN A 62 -26.98 1.98 13.38
C ASN A 62 -26.83 1.16 14.67
N ASN A 63 -25.99 1.61 15.61
CA ASN A 63 -25.68 0.91 16.86
C ASN A 63 -25.02 -0.48 16.69
N ASP A 64 -24.50 -0.79 15.51
CA ASP A 64 -23.74 -2.02 15.25
C ASP A 64 -22.29 -1.87 15.71
N LEU A 65 -21.98 -2.42 16.89
CA LEU A 65 -20.61 -2.44 17.43
C LEU A 65 -19.62 -3.16 16.50
N THR A 66 -20.07 -4.14 15.70
CA THR A 66 -19.19 -4.87 14.79
C THR A 66 -18.76 -4.03 13.58
N GLN A 67 -19.62 -3.10 13.14
CA GLN A 67 -19.28 -2.10 12.12
C GLN A 67 -18.52 -0.91 12.68
N VAL A 68 -18.75 -0.53 13.95
CA VAL A 68 -17.89 0.45 14.63
C VAL A 68 -16.45 -0.08 14.74
N ASN A 69 -16.28 -1.41 14.77
CA ASN A 69 -15.03 -2.13 14.64
C ASN A 69 -14.48 -2.23 13.20
N CYS A 70 -14.68 -1.21 12.36
CA CYS A 70 -13.56 -0.73 11.53
C CYS A 70 -12.48 -0.05 12.41
N GLU A 71 -12.18 -0.66 13.56
CA GLU A 71 -11.18 -0.35 14.61
C GLU A 71 -9.82 -0.03 14.01
N THR A 72 -9.47 -0.81 13.01
CA THR A 72 -8.26 -0.80 12.21
C THR A 72 -8.21 0.31 11.16
N ASP A 73 -9.34 0.87 10.70
CA ASP A 73 -9.32 2.13 9.93
C ASP A 73 -8.97 3.33 10.84
N PHE A 74 -9.28 3.25 12.14
CA PHE A 74 -8.86 4.24 13.13
C PHE A 74 -7.39 4.08 13.47
N VAL A 75 -6.90 2.85 13.65
CA VAL A 75 -5.46 2.59 13.84
C VAL A 75 -4.65 2.92 12.60
N ALA A 76 -5.14 2.65 11.38
CA ALA A 76 -4.47 3.05 10.14
C ALA A 76 -4.21 4.57 10.07
N ARG A 77 -5.10 5.37 10.67
CA ARG A 77 -4.98 6.84 10.77
C ARG A 77 -4.16 7.31 11.96
N ASN A 78 -3.79 6.43 12.87
CA ASN A 78 -3.00 6.77 14.05
C ASN A 78 -1.54 7.06 13.64
N GLU A 79 -0.99 8.17 14.13
CA GLU A 79 0.38 8.58 13.80
C GLU A 79 1.43 7.54 14.25
N THR A 80 1.20 6.86 15.38
CA THR A 80 2.10 5.80 15.89
C THR A 80 2.12 4.60 14.95
N PHE A 81 0.96 4.22 14.42
CA PHE A 81 0.86 3.12 13.46
C PHE A 81 1.50 3.51 12.12
N GLN A 82 1.26 4.72 11.64
CA GLN A 82 1.87 5.24 10.42
C GLN A 82 3.39 5.33 10.52
N GLN A 83 3.91 5.71 11.69
CA GLN A 83 5.35 5.72 11.96
C GLN A 83 5.91 4.29 11.96
N LEU A 84 5.25 3.34 12.62
CA LEU A 84 5.66 1.93 12.58
C LEU A 84 5.73 1.42 11.13
N VAL A 85 4.70 1.67 10.32
CA VAL A 85 4.68 1.27 8.89
C VAL A 85 5.86 1.89 8.13
N GLN A 86 6.20 3.14 8.41
CA GLN A 86 7.33 3.84 7.81
C GLN A 86 8.68 3.23 8.23
N ASP A 87 8.87 2.95 9.52
CA ASP A 87 10.11 2.40 10.06
C ASP A 87 10.39 1.00 9.51
N VAL A 88 9.37 0.15 9.47
CA VAL A 88 9.50 -1.20 8.91
C VAL A 88 9.79 -1.14 7.40
N ALA A 89 9.21 -0.17 6.68
CA ALA A 89 9.50 0.00 5.27
C ALA A 89 10.95 0.45 5.02
N PHE A 90 11.45 1.38 5.84
CA PHE A 90 12.85 1.80 5.77
C PHE A 90 13.81 0.68 6.12
N ALA A 91 13.53 -0.11 7.16
CA ALA A 91 14.34 -1.27 7.51
C ALA A 91 14.43 -2.28 6.35
N ALA A 92 13.31 -2.58 5.69
CA ALA A 92 13.29 -3.45 4.52
C ALA A 92 13.97 -2.84 3.29
N MET A 93 13.96 -1.51 3.13
CA MET A 93 14.73 -0.81 2.09
C MET A 93 16.23 -0.94 2.32
N GLU A 94 16.68 -0.64 3.53
CA GLU A 94 18.11 -0.68 3.90
C GLU A 94 18.67 -2.09 3.77
N HIS A 95 17.91 -3.08 4.23
CA HIS A 95 18.23 -4.49 4.04
C HIS A 95 18.32 -4.90 2.56
N HIS A 96 17.46 -4.36 1.69
CA HIS A 96 17.55 -4.59 0.25
C HIS A 96 18.78 -3.89 -0.37
N GLN A 97 19.08 -2.66 0.02
CA GLN A 97 20.21 -1.88 -0.49
C GLN A 97 21.56 -2.50 -0.12
N SER A 98 21.70 -3.03 1.09
CA SER A 98 22.91 -3.75 1.52
C SER A 98 23.20 -5.02 0.69
N ARG A 99 22.20 -5.54 -0.02
CA ARG A 99 22.30 -6.68 -0.94
C ARG A 99 22.27 -6.30 -2.40
N ALA A 100 22.29 -5.00 -2.73
CA ALA A 100 22.09 -4.53 -4.09
C ALA A 100 23.12 -5.14 -5.05
N GLN A 101 22.59 -5.84 -6.05
CA GLN A 101 23.32 -6.37 -7.21
C GLN A 101 22.94 -5.55 -8.44
N SER A 102 23.80 -5.57 -9.47
CA SER A 102 23.49 -4.92 -10.74
C SER A 102 22.35 -5.64 -11.46
N GLY A 103 21.31 -4.89 -11.88
CA GLY A 103 20.21 -5.42 -12.70
C GLY A 103 18.84 -5.33 -12.02
N TYR A 104 17.88 -6.10 -12.54
CA TYR A 104 16.55 -6.23 -11.96
C TYR A 104 16.58 -7.19 -10.76
N VAL A 105 16.17 -6.70 -9.59
CA VAL A 105 16.09 -7.50 -8.37
C VAL A 105 14.72 -7.31 -7.73
N LYS A 106 13.98 -8.42 -7.58
CA LYS A 106 12.73 -8.49 -6.83
C LYS A 106 12.98 -9.31 -5.57
N SER A 107 12.95 -8.66 -4.41
CA SER A 107 13.11 -9.33 -3.12
C SER A 107 11.75 -9.36 -2.41
N VAL A 108 11.27 -10.57 -2.14
CA VAL A 108 10.07 -10.79 -1.32
C VAL A 108 10.55 -11.24 0.05
N MET A 109 10.09 -10.56 1.10
CA MET A 109 10.44 -10.87 2.49
C MET A 109 9.22 -11.39 3.23
N SER A 110 9.41 -12.48 3.98
CA SER A 110 8.38 -13.04 4.84
C SER A 110 8.17 -12.19 6.10
N ALA A 111 7.06 -12.41 6.82
CA ALA A 111 6.81 -11.78 8.11
C ALA A 111 7.97 -11.99 9.09
N GLU A 112 8.53 -13.20 9.14
CA GLU A 112 9.62 -13.57 10.04
C GLU A 112 10.90 -12.80 9.72
N ASP A 113 11.28 -12.74 8.44
CA ASP A 113 12.46 -12.00 8.01
C ASP A 113 12.35 -10.52 8.34
N ILE A 114 11.16 -9.93 8.16
CA ILE A 114 10.91 -8.52 8.43
C ILE A 114 10.99 -8.23 9.92
N CYS A 115 10.40 -9.10 10.76
CA CYS A 115 10.45 -8.96 12.22
C CYS A 115 11.87 -8.94 12.78
N ASN A 116 12.81 -9.62 12.12
CA ASN A 116 14.22 -9.68 12.51
C ASN A 116 15.05 -8.49 12.03
N LEU A 117 14.49 -7.58 11.22
CA LEU A 117 15.23 -6.39 10.76
C LEU A 117 15.43 -5.39 11.89
N ALA A 118 16.59 -4.73 11.87
CA ALA A 118 16.87 -3.60 12.75
C ALA A 118 16.22 -2.33 12.20
N VAL A 119 15.60 -1.54 13.08
CA VAL A 119 15.19 -0.17 12.78
C VAL A 119 16.27 0.82 13.23
N PRO A 120 16.27 2.09 12.74
CA PRO A 120 17.32 3.07 13.07
C PRO A 120 17.55 3.32 14.57
N GLU A 121 16.54 3.08 15.42
CA GLU A 121 16.64 3.18 16.88
C GLU A 121 17.38 2.00 17.54
N GLY A 122 17.86 1.02 16.77
CA GLY A 122 18.65 -0.13 17.23
C GLY A 122 17.83 -1.32 17.76
N SER A 123 16.51 -1.15 17.91
CA SER A 123 15.57 -2.24 18.23
C SER A 123 15.22 -3.05 16.98
N SER A 124 14.70 -4.27 17.17
CA SER A 124 14.12 -5.03 16.05
C SER A 124 12.75 -4.49 15.65
N VAL A 125 12.31 -4.80 14.44
CA VAL A 125 10.92 -4.57 14.01
C VAL A 125 9.93 -5.29 14.94
N ALA A 126 10.27 -6.50 15.43
CA ALA A 126 9.44 -7.23 16.37
C ALA A 126 9.21 -6.45 17.68
N ASP A 127 10.26 -5.78 18.19
CA ASP A 127 10.16 -4.96 19.40
C ASP A 127 9.25 -3.75 19.18
N GLN A 128 9.42 -3.06 18.04
CA GLN A 128 8.57 -1.91 17.68
C GLN A 128 7.11 -2.32 17.47
N LEU A 129 6.89 -3.50 16.89
CA LEU A 129 5.56 -4.07 16.74
C LEU A 129 4.92 -4.36 18.11
N ALA A 130 5.66 -4.99 19.03
CA ALA A 130 5.18 -5.26 20.39
C ALA A 130 4.86 -3.97 21.16
N LEU A 131 5.69 -2.94 21.04
CA LEU A 131 5.45 -1.62 21.61
C LEU A 131 4.18 -0.96 21.04
N ALA A 132 3.99 -1.05 19.73
CA ALA A 132 2.79 -0.52 19.07
C ALA A 132 1.52 -1.26 19.51
N ILE A 133 1.57 -2.60 19.61
CA ILE A 133 0.46 -3.42 20.13
C ILE A 133 0.11 -3.00 21.56
N GLY A 134 1.12 -2.84 22.43
CA GLY A 134 0.90 -2.40 23.81
C GLY A 134 0.32 -0.99 23.94
N ARG A 135 0.70 -0.07 23.04
CA ARG A 135 0.22 1.33 23.03
C ARG A 135 -1.17 1.48 22.42
N LEU A 136 -1.42 0.78 21.32
CA LEU A 136 -2.66 0.89 20.55
C LEU A 136 -3.73 -0.05 21.08
N GLY A 137 -3.35 -1.10 21.80
CA GLY A 137 -4.28 -2.10 22.34
C GLY A 137 -4.87 -3.02 21.26
N GLU A 138 -4.27 -3.04 20.07
CA GLU A 138 -4.74 -3.81 18.92
C GLU A 138 -3.70 -4.84 18.49
N ASN A 139 -4.18 -5.95 17.94
CA ASN A 139 -3.31 -6.96 17.35
C ASN A 139 -2.82 -6.49 15.97
N ILE A 140 -1.53 -6.20 15.86
CA ILE A 140 -0.89 -5.73 14.63
C ILE A 140 0.08 -6.81 14.17
N SER A 141 0.08 -7.09 12.87
CA SER A 141 1.03 -8.05 12.28
C SER A 141 1.58 -7.51 10.96
N VAL A 142 2.86 -7.80 10.72
CA VAL A 142 3.49 -7.60 9.41
C VAL A 142 3.32 -8.89 8.61
N ARG A 143 2.88 -8.79 7.35
CA ARG A 143 2.61 -9.96 6.50
C ARG A 143 3.76 -10.27 5.55
N ARG A 144 4.09 -9.31 4.70
CA ARG A 144 5.15 -9.43 3.69
C ARG A 144 5.61 -8.05 3.26
N ALA A 145 6.82 -7.97 2.75
CA ALA A 145 7.38 -6.78 2.11
C ALA A 145 7.95 -7.19 0.76
N VAL A 146 7.86 -6.29 -0.22
CA VAL A 146 8.50 -6.48 -1.51
C VAL A 146 9.33 -5.25 -1.82
N SER A 147 10.60 -5.48 -2.10
CA SER A 147 11.57 -4.48 -2.53
C SER A 147 11.94 -4.75 -3.98
N VAL A 148 11.96 -3.69 -4.79
CA VAL A 148 12.33 -3.76 -6.20
C VAL A 148 13.50 -2.83 -6.48
N GLY A 149 14.56 -3.40 -7.04
CA GLY A 149 15.69 -2.70 -7.65
C GLY A 149 15.63 -2.83 -9.16
N VAL A 150 15.83 -1.73 -9.88
CA VAL A 150 15.82 -1.70 -11.34
C VAL A 150 17.09 -1.01 -11.86
N PRO A 151 17.57 -1.37 -13.07
CA PRO A 151 18.67 -0.66 -13.71
C PRO A 151 18.26 0.77 -14.11
N ALA A 152 19.25 1.61 -14.44
CA ALA A 152 19.08 3.04 -14.66
C ALA A 152 18.16 3.39 -15.86
N ASP A 153 18.02 2.49 -16.82
CA ASP A 153 17.19 2.61 -18.01
C ASP A 153 15.71 2.22 -17.76
N TRP A 154 15.41 1.59 -16.63
CA TRP A 154 14.06 1.17 -16.26
C TRP A 154 13.44 2.15 -15.25
N ARG A 155 12.12 2.08 -15.12
CA ARG A 155 11.33 2.95 -14.24
C ARG A 155 10.38 2.14 -13.39
N VAL A 156 10.08 2.65 -12.19
CA VAL A 156 9.11 2.05 -11.26
C VAL A 156 7.94 3.00 -11.03
N GLY A 157 6.83 2.70 -11.68
CA GLY A 157 5.54 3.32 -11.43
C GLY A 157 4.93 2.79 -10.14
N SER A 158 4.16 3.61 -9.46
CA SER A 158 3.50 3.19 -8.23
C SER A 158 2.17 3.89 -8.05
N TYR A 159 1.17 3.16 -7.59
CA TYR A 159 -0.14 3.72 -7.25
C TYR A 159 -0.65 3.12 -5.94
N VAL A 160 -1.32 3.93 -5.14
CA VAL A 160 -2.00 3.50 -3.90
C VAL A 160 -3.43 3.99 -3.97
N HIS A 161 -4.36 3.09 -3.68
CA HIS A 161 -5.78 3.39 -3.61
C HIS A 161 -6.31 3.25 -2.18
N GLY A 162 -7.32 4.06 -1.84
CA GLY A 162 -7.80 4.17 -0.47
C GLY A 162 -6.76 4.83 0.44
N ALA A 163 -6.16 5.93 -0.03
CA ALA A 163 -5.05 6.57 0.66
C ALA A 163 -5.46 7.06 2.06
N VAL A 164 -4.63 6.75 3.06
CA VAL A 164 -4.78 7.25 4.41
C VAL A 164 -4.09 8.61 4.49
N LEU A 165 -4.88 9.66 4.72
CA LEU A 165 -4.33 11.00 4.95
C LEU A 165 -3.61 11.01 6.30
N GLY A 166 -2.34 11.39 6.30
CA GLY A 166 -1.47 11.36 7.46
C GLY A 166 -0.32 12.36 7.32
N ARG A 167 0.44 12.53 8.40
CA ARG A 167 1.65 13.38 8.42
C ARG A 167 2.89 12.68 7.87
N SER A 168 2.82 11.37 7.63
CA SER A 168 3.93 10.60 7.08
C SER A 168 4.21 11.01 5.63
N SER A 169 5.49 11.04 5.27
CA SER A 169 5.96 11.30 3.90
C SER A 169 5.68 10.14 2.93
N MET A 170 5.16 9.01 3.42
CA MET A 170 4.92 7.80 2.64
C MET A 170 3.43 7.58 2.34
N PRO A 171 3.05 7.35 1.07
CA PRO A 171 1.66 7.06 0.73
C PRO A 171 1.28 5.66 1.23
N MET A 172 0.27 5.61 2.09
CA MET A 172 -0.34 4.39 2.64
C MET A 172 -1.79 4.28 2.19
N GLY A 173 -2.31 3.08 1.99
CA GLY A 173 -3.70 2.86 1.61
C GLY A 173 -4.02 1.40 1.37
N ARG A 174 -5.31 1.06 1.24
CA ARG A 174 -5.82 -0.33 1.22
C ARG A 174 -5.26 -1.18 0.06
N TYR A 175 -5.00 -0.56 -1.08
CA TYR A 175 -4.40 -1.24 -2.23
C TYR A 175 -3.14 -0.53 -2.67
N GLY A 176 -2.16 -1.30 -3.13
CA GLY A 176 -0.92 -0.79 -3.71
C GLY A 176 -0.56 -1.55 -4.97
N ALA A 177 -0.03 -0.84 -5.95
CA ALA A 177 0.62 -1.45 -7.11
C ALA A 177 2.00 -0.84 -7.35
N LEU A 178 2.93 -1.68 -7.74
CA LEU A 178 4.21 -1.32 -8.36
C LEU A 178 4.21 -1.86 -9.78
N VAL A 179 4.69 -1.07 -10.73
CA VAL A 179 4.86 -1.48 -12.12
C VAL A 179 6.27 -1.14 -12.56
N VAL A 180 6.98 -2.15 -13.04
CA VAL A 180 8.32 -2.02 -13.60
C VAL A 180 8.15 -1.93 -15.11
N PHE A 181 8.64 -0.84 -15.69
CA PHE A 181 8.51 -0.60 -17.12
C PHE A 181 9.72 0.11 -17.69
N GLN A 182 9.87 0.03 -19.00
CA GLN A 182 10.90 0.71 -19.78
C GLN A 182 10.24 1.58 -20.85
N GLY A 183 10.89 2.69 -21.20
CA GLY A 183 10.37 3.64 -22.19
C GLY A 183 9.25 4.52 -21.63
N GLY A 184 8.41 5.02 -22.52
CA GLY A 184 7.38 6.00 -22.22
C GLY A 184 7.69 7.41 -22.76
N PRO A 185 6.67 8.29 -22.78
CA PRO A 185 6.83 9.67 -23.18
C PRO A 185 7.78 10.42 -22.23
N GLU A 186 8.74 11.13 -22.80
CA GLU A 186 9.75 11.91 -22.06
C GLU A 186 9.07 12.94 -21.16
N GLY A 187 9.42 12.93 -19.87
CA GLY A 187 8.84 13.81 -18.85
C GLY A 187 7.43 13.44 -18.37
N GLN A 188 6.88 12.33 -18.86
CA GLN A 188 5.55 11.82 -18.48
C GLN A 188 5.59 10.39 -17.92
N GLU A 189 6.78 9.87 -17.59
CA GLU A 189 6.98 8.51 -17.07
C GLU A 189 6.25 8.32 -15.74
N GLU A 190 6.23 9.34 -14.88
CA GLU A 190 5.49 9.30 -13.61
C GLU A 190 3.98 9.19 -13.84
N VAL A 191 3.46 9.92 -14.83
CA VAL A 191 2.03 9.90 -15.19
C VAL A 191 1.66 8.52 -15.73
N LEU A 192 2.47 7.98 -16.66
CA LEU A 192 2.29 6.65 -17.21
C LEU A 192 2.31 5.58 -16.11
N GLY A 193 3.34 5.60 -15.24
CA GLY A 193 3.47 4.66 -14.13
C GLY A 193 2.31 4.72 -13.14
N LYS A 194 1.74 5.91 -12.90
CA LYS A 194 0.54 6.07 -12.06
C LYS A 194 -0.70 5.50 -12.74
N LYS A 195 -0.90 5.77 -14.04
CA LYS A 195 -2.04 5.24 -14.81
C LYS A 195 -2.01 3.70 -14.89
N LEU A 196 -0.82 3.12 -15.14
CA LEU A 196 -0.64 1.66 -15.13
C LEU A 196 -0.93 1.08 -13.74
N GLY A 197 -0.43 1.73 -12.68
CA GLY A 197 -0.72 1.33 -11.31
C GLY A 197 -2.22 1.40 -10.96
N GLN A 198 -2.94 2.41 -11.48
CA GLN A 198 -4.40 2.52 -11.33
C GLN A 198 -5.12 1.32 -11.96
N HIS A 199 -4.73 0.97 -13.19
CA HIS A 199 -5.28 -0.18 -13.89
C HIS A 199 -4.99 -1.49 -13.14
N ILE A 200 -3.74 -1.74 -12.73
CA ILE A 200 -3.38 -2.95 -11.96
C ILE A 200 -4.18 -3.08 -10.66
N VAL A 201 -4.39 -1.97 -9.95
CA VAL A 201 -5.23 -1.99 -8.73
C VAL A 201 -6.68 -2.35 -9.06
N GLY A 202 -7.24 -1.75 -10.11
CA GLY A 202 -8.64 -1.91 -10.54
C GLY A 202 -8.96 -3.28 -11.13
N GLU A 203 -8.22 -3.69 -12.16
CA GLU A 203 -8.47 -4.91 -12.96
C GLU A 203 -7.78 -6.16 -12.41
N ALA A 204 -6.92 -5.99 -11.39
CA ALA A 204 -6.28 -7.10 -10.67
C ALA A 204 -5.69 -8.23 -11.55
N PRO A 205 -4.84 -7.93 -12.54
CA PRO A 205 -4.22 -8.95 -13.38
C PRO A 205 -3.37 -9.91 -12.56
N LEU A 206 -3.31 -11.17 -13.02
CA LEU A 206 -2.56 -12.26 -12.41
C LEU A 206 -1.22 -12.51 -13.10
N SER A 207 -1.10 -12.14 -14.39
CA SER A 207 0.13 -12.30 -15.18
C SER A 207 0.26 -11.20 -16.22
N LEU A 208 1.43 -11.08 -16.89
CA LEU A 208 1.64 -10.06 -17.92
C LEU A 208 0.89 -10.38 -19.22
N GLY A 209 1.00 -11.62 -19.72
CA GLY A 209 0.55 -11.99 -21.06
C GLY A 209 1.48 -11.46 -22.17
N ASP A 210 1.02 -11.55 -23.42
CA ASP A 210 1.69 -11.03 -24.61
C ASP A 210 0.84 -9.93 -25.29
N ILE A 211 1.48 -9.05 -26.06
CA ILE A 211 0.82 -8.05 -26.91
C ILE A 211 0.01 -8.74 -28.03
N GLY A 212 0.45 -9.92 -28.49
CA GLY A 212 -0.24 -10.68 -29.54
C GLY A 212 -1.46 -11.47 -29.09
N ASP A 213 -1.73 -11.51 -27.78
CA ASP A 213 -2.83 -12.30 -27.22
C ASP A 213 -4.20 -11.68 -27.54
N ILE A 214 -5.16 -12.54 -27.87
CA ILE A 214 -6.55 -12.13 -28.07
C ILE A 214 -7.14 -11.74 -26.71
N SER A 215 -7.78 -10.56 -26.64
CA SER A 215 -8.48 -10.11 -25.44
C SER A 215 -9.69 -10.99 -25.15
N CYS A 216 -9.74 -11.56 -23.95
CA CYS A 216 -10.87 -12.35 -23.46
C CYS A 216 -11.98 -11.50 -22.80
N GLY A 217 -12.03 -10.19 -23.05
CA GLY A 217 -13.03 -9.29 -22.47
C GLY A 217 -12.87 -9.13 -20.95
N GLU A 218 -13.98 -9.02 -20.22
CA GLU A 218 -14.01 -8.73 -18.77
C GLU A 218 -13.46 -9.86 -17.88
N SER A 219 -13.24 -11.05 -18.42
CA SER A 219 -12.64 -12.19 -17.69
C SER A 219 -11.14 -12.34 -17.94
N GLU A 220 -10.51 -11.37 -18.60
CA GLU A 220 -9.09 -11.42 -18.89
C GLU A 220 -8.26 -11.26 -17.61
N THR A 221 -7.31 -12.17 -17.41
CA THR A 221 -6.44 -12.18 -16.22
C THR A 221 -5.02 -11.73 -16.52
N ARG A 222 -4.67 -11.59 -17.80
CA ARG A 222 -3.38 -11.08 -18.27
C ARG A 222 -3.42 -9.57 -18.42
N LEU A 223 -2.38 -8.87 -17.97
CA LEU A 223 -2.33 -7.40 -18.01
C LEU A 223 -2.40 -6.84 -19.44
N LEU A 224 -1.58 -7.32 -20.36
CA LEU A 224 -1.46 -6.71 -21.70
C LEU A 224 -2.74 -6.80 -22.54
N PRO A 225 -3.51 -7.90 -22.51
CA PRO A 225 -4.76 -8.03 -23.28
C PRO A 225 -5.99 -7.42 -22.59
N GLN A 226 -5.89 -7.00 -21.32
CA GLN A 226 -6.97 -6.31 -20.62
C GLN A 226 -7.31 -4.98 -21.29
N SER A 227 -8.61 -4.64 -21.32
CA SER A 227 -9.08 -3.32 -21.73
C SER A 227 -8.57 -2.26 -20.76
N PHE A 228 -7.95 -1.21 -21.27
CA PHE A 228 -7.30 -0.23 -20.42
C PHE A 228 -8.34 0.63 -19.68
N LEU A 229 -8.24 0.66 -18.35
CA LEU A 229 -9.28 1.21 -17.46
C LEU A 229 -9.63 2.68 -17.76
N LEU A 230 -8.64 3.49 -18.12
CA LEU A 230 -8.82 4.93 -18.38
C LEU A 230 -9.24 5.22 -19.83
N GLU A 231 -8.90 4.32 -20.75
CA GLU A 231 -9.14 4.46 -22.18
C GLU A 231 -9.57 3.09 -22.76
N PRO A 232 -10.82 2.66 -22.52
CA PRO A 232 -11.29 1.31 -22.83
C PRO A 232 -11.28 0.96 -24.32
N GLN A 233 -11.05 1.94 -25.19
CA GLN A 233 -10.87 1.74 -26.63
C GLN A 233 -9.56 1.01 -26.99
N TYR A 234 -8.60 0.93 -26.06
CA TYR A 234 -7.33 0.24 -26.23
C TYR A 234 -7.16 -0.85 -25.19
N THR A 235 -6.46 -1.94 -25.55
CA THR A 235 -5.87 -2.81 -24.53
C THR A 235 -4.66 -2.13 -23.88
N VAL A 236 -4.21 -2.62 -22.72
CA VAL A 236 -2.99 -2.10 -22.08
C VAL A 236 -1.79 -2.22 -23.01
N GLY A 237 -1.64 -3.35 -23.70
CA GLY A 237 -0.56 -3.58 -24.67
C GLY A 237 -0.59 -2.58 -25.83
N GLN A 238 -1.78 -2.32 -26.39
CA GLN A 238 -1.95 -1.32 -27.45
C GLN A 238 -1.64 0.10 -26.94
N TYR A 239 -2.12 0.44 -25.75
CA TYR A 239 -1.86 1.74 -25.13
C TYR A 239 -0.34 1.95 -24.91
N LEU A 240 0.35 0.95 -24.38
CA LEU A 240 1.79 0.97 -24.16
C LEU A 240 2.58 1.12 -25.46
N ALA A 241 2.16 0.45 -26.53
CA ALA A 241 2.77 0.58 -27.85
C ALA A 241 2.68 2.03 -28.39
N LEU A 242 1.54 2.70 -28.21
CA LEU A 242 1.38 4.12 -28.58
C LEU A 242 2.30 5.06 -27.79
N GLN A 243 2.66 4.67 -26.57
CA GLN A 243 3.52 5.43 -25.67
C GLN A 243 5.01 5.05 -25.78
N ASN A 244 5.38 4.14 -26.69
CA ASN A 244 6.73 3.55 -26.77
C ASN A 244 7.23 3.03 -25.41
N ALA A 245 6.38 2.30 -24.70
CA ALA A 245 6.65 1.74 -23.37
C ALA A 245 6.43 0.23 -23.33
N TRP A 246 7.12 -0.45 -22.42
CA TRP A 246 6.98 -1.88 -22.18
C TRP A 246 6.95 -2.17 -20.69
N VAL A 247 5.94 -2.90 -20.23
CA VAL A 247 5.86 -3.38 -18.85
C VAL A 247 6.64 -4.69 -18.74
N LEU A 248 7.49 -4.78 -17.73
CA LEU A 248 8.42 -5.89 -17.52
C LEU A 248 8.02 -6.75 -16.32
N ASP A 249 7.47 -6.14 -15.28
CA ASP A 249 6.90 -6.84 -14.12
C ASP A 249 5.90 -5.92 -13.43
N PHE A 250 5.00 -6.51 -12.64
CA PHE A 250 4.17 -5.76 -11.72
C PHE A 250 3.97 -6.51 -10.42
N ILE A 251 3.61 -5.76 -9.38
CA ILE A 251 3.27 -6.29 -8.08
C ILE A 251 2.00 -5.58 -7.64
N ARG A 252 1.02 -6.37 -7.22
CA ARG A 252 -0.21 -5.89 -6.60
C ARG A 252 -0.25 -6.34 -5.15
N PHE A 253 -0.74 -5.47 -4.30
CA PHE A 253 -1.07 -5.75 -2.91
C PHE A 253 -2.50 -5.34 -2.67
N LYS A 254 -3.31 -6.27 -2.17
CA LYS A 254 -4.56 -5.97 -1.48
C LYS A 254 -4.35 -6.21 0.01
N CYS A 255 -4.67 -5.22 0.83
CA CYS A 255 -4.64 -5.45 2.26
C CYS A 255 -5.69 -6.50 2.67
N GLY A 256 -5.29 -7.47 3.50
CA GLY A 256 -6.14 -8.56 3.93
C GLY A 256 -6.28 -9.70 2.92
N GLU A 257 -5.51 -9.70 1.83
CA GLU A 257 -5.43 -10.89 0.98
C GLU A 257 -4.75 -12.05 1.73
N GLU A 258 -5.35 -13.23 1.66
CA GLU A 258 -4.69 -14.46 2.07
C GLU A 258 -3.69 -14.82 0.96
N THR A 259 -2.40 -14.90 1.31
CA THR A 259 -1.40 -15.50 0.41
C THR A 259 -1.78 -16.96 0.18
N GLN A 260 -2.07 -17.33 -1.06
CA GLN A 260 -2.08 -18.74 -1.50
C GLN A 260 -0.69 -19.34 -1.41
#